data_AF-A0A9D9EVP8-F1
#
_entry.id   AF-A0A9D9EVP8-F1
#
_cell.length_a   1.000
_cell.length_b   1.000
_cell.length_c   1.000
_cell.angle_alpha   90.00
_cell.angle_beta   90.00
_cell.angle_gamma   90.00
#
_symmetry.space_group_name_H-M   'P 1'
#
loop_
_entity.id
_entity.type
_entity.pdbx_description
1 polymer ?
#
loop_
_entity_poly.entity_id
_entity_poly.type
_entity_poly.pdbx_seq_one_letter_code
_entity_poly.pdbx_strand_id
1 'polypeptide(L)'
;MGFQAIRRWLILVVVFAYTPVIAYAENDTCTFIEGGHSYIKVTHQQSTVAYTLKTAGKDWISSPYGWHATGHLGCKTCASGTPSGGLYFLTSKAELDERESRYGITVPTNSKDRLARQKERFGYPYIPLRKGEIIPLGGSDDLQIGPLKGYAVKFQITEQKQKKLFPNDAVTPPVGVLAITLTDGCVQFSTTLLMRLNGESTEWPALTSLLNEISIERGGAEIAPPALPGDIIRIPN
;
A
#
# COMPACT_ATOMS: atom_id res chain seq x y z
N MET A 1 21.66 -59.51 56.38
CA MET A 1 22.73 -59.02 55.49
C MET A 1 22.20 -59.08 54.07
N GLY A 2 22.21 -57.96 53.33
CA GLY A 2 21.79 -57.92 51.93
C GLY A 2 21.19 -56.59 51.49
N PHE A 3 22.06 -55.61 51.21
CA PHE A 3 21.77 -54.33 50.54
C PHE A 3 21.13 -54.52 49.16
N GLN A 4 20.06 -53.79 48.81
CA GLN A 4 19.81 -53.23 47.47
C GLN A 4 18.86 -52.02 47.59
N ALA A 5 19.39 -50.80 47.50
CA ALA A 5 19.30 -49.94 46.31
C ALA A 5 17.91 -49.26 46.17
N ILE A 6 17.72 -48.09 46.75
CA ILE A 6 17.83 -46.79 46.04
C ILE A 6 17.21 -46.84 44.64
N ARG A 7 15.94 -46.46 44.52
CA ARG A 7 15.35 -45.84 43.33
C ARG A 7 14.22 -44.91 43.80
N ARG A 8 14.55 -43.68 44.21
CA ARG A 8 14.45 -42.49 43.34
C ARG A 8 13.19 -42.53 42.48
N TRP A 9 12.09 -41.97 42.98
CA TRP A 9 11.12 -41.20 42.20
C TRP A 9 10.39 -40.25 43.15
N LEU A 10 11.13 -39.22 43.58
CA LEU A 10 10.56 -38.02 44.19
C LEU A 10 10.00 -37.22 43.00
N ILE A 11 8.73 -37.45 42.66
CA ILE A 11 8.02 -36.66 41.66
C ILE A 11 7.73 -35.30 42.31
N LEU A 12 8.71 -34.40 42.20
CA LEU A 12 8.55 -32.98 42.43
C LEU A 12 7.68 -32.45 41.30
N VAL A 13 6.36 -32.40 41.53
CA VAL A 13 5.43 -31.67 40.66
C VAL A 13 5.72 -30.19 40.84
N VAL A 14 6.65 -29.67 40.04
CA VAL A 14 6.80 -28.23 39.85
C VAL A 14 5.59 -27.79 39.03
N VAL A 15 4.56 -27.31 39.71
CA VAL A 15 3.50 -26.52 39.09
C VAL A 15 4.16 -25.20 38.66
N PHE A 16 4.72 -25.18 37.46
CA PHE A 16 4.94 -23.93 36.76
C PHE A 16 3.56 -23.31 36.58
N ALA A 17 3.26 -22.32 37.41
CA ALA A 17 2.22 -21.36 37.13
C ALA A 17 2.59 -20.69 35.79
N TYR A 18 2.14 -21.29 34.70
CA TYR A 18 2.00 -20.61 33.43
C TYR A 18 0.94 -19.54 33.66
N THR A 19 1.36 -18.39 34.19
CA THR A 19 0.63 -17.17 33.91
C THR A 19 0.65 -17.06 32.40
N PRO A 20 -0.49 -17.07 31.69
CA PRO A 20 -0.47 -16.58 30.33
C PRO A 20 0.10 -15.18 30.44
N VAL A 21 1.29 -14.97 29.87
CA VAL A 21 1.66 -13.65 29.43
C VAL A 21 0.53 -13.32 28.47
N ILE A 22 -0.44 -12.55 28.97
CA ILE A 22 -1.39 -11.84 28.14
C ILE A 22 -0.46 -10.89 27.40
N ALA A 23 0.06 -11.37 26.27
CA ALA A 23 0.46 -10.50 25.20
C ALA A 23 -0.77 -9.62 25.02
N TYR A 24 -0.66 -8.39 25.52
CA TYR A 24 -1.51 -7.32 25.04
C TYR A 24 -1.39 -7.46 23.53
N ALA A 25 -2.44 -7.97 22.90
CA ALA A 25 -2.70 -7.62 21.53
C ALA A 25 -2.81 -6.10 21.60
N GLU A 26 -1.69 -5.42 21.35
CA GLU A 26 -1.72 -4.03 20.92
C GLU A 26 -2.77 -4.03 19.83
N ASN A 27 -3.91 -3.42 20.14
CA ASN A 27 -4.90 -3.14 19.13
C ASN A 27 -4.15 -2.25 18.12
N ASP A 28 -3.64 -2.86 17.04
CA ASP A 28 -3.14 -2.23 15.83
C ASP A 28 -4.28 -1.49 15.10
N THR A 29 -5.16 -0.84 15.85
CA THR A 29 -6.29 -0.10 15.35
C THR A 29 -5.80 1.27 14.97
N CYS A 30 -5.34 1.40 13.73
CA CYS A 30 -5.05 2.69 13.14
C CYS A 30 -6.38 3.41 12.87
N THR A 31 -6.60 4.55 13.51
CA THR A 31 -7.86 5.31 13.39
C THR A 31 -7.68 6.46 12.41
N PHE A 32 -8.56 6.58 11.42
CA PHE A 32 -8.58 7.73 10.52
C PHE A 32 -8.95 9.02 11.28
N ILE A 33 -8.16 10.08 11.07
CA ILE A 33 -8.44 11.41 11.63
C ILE A 33 -8.99 12.32 10.52
N GLU A 34 -8.18 12.54 9.48
CA GLU A 34 -8.52 13.37 8.34
C GLU A 34 -7.68 12.99 7.12
N GLY A 35 -8.12 13.42 5.95
CA GLY A 35 -7.39 13.21 4.71
C GLY A 35 -7.79 14.23 3.66
N GLY A 36 -6.90 14.44 2.70
CA GLY A 36 -7.12 15.39 1.63
C GLY A 36 -6.21 15.10 0.44
N HIS A 37 -6.07 16.07 -0.44
CA HIS A 37 -5.21 15.91 -1.60
C HIS A 37 -3.76 15.64 -1.19
N SER A 38 -3.21 14.52 -1.63
CA SER A 38 -1.83 14.09 -1.33
C SER A 38 -1.52 13.83 0.14
N TYR A 39 -2.48 13.77 1.07
CA TYR A 39 -2.18 13.44 2.47
C TYR A 39 -3.29 12.69 3.21
N ILE A 40 -2.90 11.96 4.25
CA ILE A 40 -3.80 11.30 5.22
C ILE A 40 -3.18 11.36 6.62
N LYS A 41 -4.01 11.57 7.66
CA LYS A 41 -3.62 11.51 9.06
C LYS A 41 -4.35 10.38 9.77
N VAL A 42 -3.60 9.60 10.53
CA VAL A 42 -4.11 8.48 11.33
C VAL A 42 -3.54 8.54 12.75
N THR A 43 -4.27 8.00 13.72
CA THR A 43 -3.73 7.70 15.04
C THR A 43 -3.18 6.28 15.05
N HIS A 44 -1.95 6.11 15.53
CA HIS A 44 -1.30 4.81 15.75
C HIS A 44 -0.62 4.83 17.11
N GLN A 45 -0.97 3.88 18.00
CA GLN A 45 -0.38 3.76 19.35
C GLN A 45 -0.31 5.11 20.10
N GLN A 46 -1.44 5.83 20.17
CA GLN A 46 -1.58 7.16 20.80
C GLN A 46 -0.85 8.33 20.11
N SER A 47 -0.10 8.09 19.04
CA SER A 47 0.54 9.16 18.26
C SER A 47 -0.26 9.49 17.00
N THR A 48 -0.32 10.77 16.65
CA THR A 48 -0.88 11.21 15.37
C THR A 48 0.21 11.24 14.31
N VAL A 49 0.01 10.48 13.25
CA VAL A 49 0.94 10.34 12.13
C VAL A 49 0.27 10.84 10.86
N ALA A 50 0.98 11.70 10.13
CA ALA A 50 0.61 12.20 8.81
C ALA A 50 1.46 11.52 7.74
N TYR A 51 0.81 11.08 6.66
CA TYR A 51 1.44 10.56 5.45
C TYR A 51 1.19 11.54 4.32
N THR A 52 2.24 11.95 3.61
CA THR A 52 2.16 12.93 2.53
C THR A 52 2.83 12.39 1.28
N LEU A 53 2.08 12.31 0.18
CA LEU A 53 2.59 12.03 -1.16
C LEU A 53 3.28 13.28 -1.70
N LYS A 54 4.53 13.15 -2.14
CA LYS A 54 5.28 14.18 -2.85
C LYS A 54 5.69 13.69 -4.23
N THR A 55 5.70 14.62 -5.18
CA THR A 55 6.28 14.45 -6.51
C THR A 55 7.41 15.46 -6.64
N ALA A 56 8.66 15.01 -6.57
CA ALA A 56 9.84 15.87 -6.42
C ALA A 56 10.56 16.19 -7.74
N GLY A 57 10.05 15.73 -8.88
CA GLY A 57 10.68 15.93 -10.18
C GLY A 57 9.80 16.64 -11.20
N LYS A 58 10.32 16.76 -12.41
CA LYS A 58 9.69 17.49 -13.52
C LYS A 58 8.64 16.66 -14.24
N ASP A 59 8.71 15.34 -14.08
CA ASP A 59 7.96 14.39 -14.89
C ASP A 59 6.66 14.02 -14.19
N TRP A 60 6.68 13.83 -12.87
CA TRP A 60 5.50 13.48 -12.09
C TRP A 60 4.77 14.68 -11.47
N ILE A 61 3.44 14.64 -11.54
CA ILE A 61 2.56 15.65 -10.95
C ILE A 61 1.43 14.96 -10.20
N SER A 62 1.23 15.37 -8.96
CA SER A 62 0.01 15.10 -8.20
C SER A 62 -0.95 16.29 -8.37
N SER A 63 -2.21 16.01 -8.72
CA SER A 63 -3.26 17.02 -8.81
C SER A 63 -4.53 16.57 -8.09
N PRO A 64 -5.31 17.48 -7.49
CA PRO A 64 -6.57 17.13 -6.85
C PRO A 64 -7.54 16.58 -7.90
N TYR A 65 -8.36 15.60 -7.51
CA TYR A 65 -9.32 14.97 -8.41
C TYR A 65 -10.78 15.08 -7.95
N GLY A 66 -11.03 15.11 -6.63
CA GLY A 66 -12.35 15.30 -6.03
C GLY A 66 -12.71 14.20 -5.02
N TRP A 67 -13.99 14.00 -4.75
CA TRP A 67 -14.49 13.03 -3.76
C TRP A 67 -14.13 11.56 -4.07
N HIS A 68 -13.94 11.21 -5.34
CA HIS A 68 -13.80 9.82 -5.76
C HIS A 68 -12.40 9.22 -5.60
N ALA A 69 -11.37 10.03 -5.31
CA ALA A 69 -9.98 9.62 -5.13
C ALA A 69 -9.19 10.70 -4.40
N THR A 70 -8.10 10.31 -3.72
CA THR A 70 -7.21 11.27 -3.05
C THR A 70 -6.57 12.24 -4.05
N GLY A 71 -6.27 11.77 -5.26
CA GLY A 71 -5.81 12.63 -6.35
C GLY A 71 -5.58 11.87 -7.65
N HIS A 72 -5.08 12.60 -8.63
CA HIS A 72 -4.57 12.05 -9.88
C HIS A 72 -3.05 12.20 -9.90
N LEU A 73 -2.36 11.12 -10.25
CA LEU A 73 -0.92 11.08 -10.43
C LEU A 73 -0.64 10.95 -11.92
N GLY A 74 -0.08 12.01 -12.53
CA GLY A 74 0.26 12.07 -13.94
C GLY A 74 1.76 12.09 -14.18
N CYS A 75 2.20 11.51 -15.30
CA CYS A 75 3.57 11.61 -15.79
C CYS A 75 3.60 12.28 -17.16
N LYS A 76 4.25 13.46 -17.23
CA LYS A 76 4.33 14.32 -18.42
C LYS A 76 5.16 13.71 -19.54
N THR A 77 6.28 13.08 -19.21
CA THR A 77 7.27 12.58 -20.18
C THR A 77 7.20 11.07 -20.37
N CYS A 78 6.42 10.36 -19.56
CA CYS A 78 6.21 8.92 -19.72
C CYS A 78 5.40 8.55 -20.96
N ALA A 79 4.91 9.52 -21.75
CA ALA A 79 4.27 9.27 -23.05
C ALA A 79 4.42 10.48 -23.98
N SER A 80 4.71 10.22 -25.26
CA SER A 80 4.69 11.25 -26.30
C SER A 80 3.26 11.74 -26.54
N GLY A 81 2.96 12.97 -26.12
CA GLY A 81 1.72 13.66 -26.53
C GLY A 81 0.42 13.14 -25.93
N THR A 82 0.44 12.33 -24.87
CA THR A 82 -0.78 11.95 -24.13
C THR A 82 -0.50 11.84 -22.64
N PRO A 83 -1.36 12.37 -21.75
CA PRO A 83 -1.15 12.21 -20.31
C PRO A 83 -1.17 10.72 -19.93
N SER A 84 -0.01 10.23 -19.48
CA SER A 84 0.07 8.98 -18.70
C SER A 84 -0.27 9.28 -17.25
N GLY A 85 -0.96 8.37 -16.58
CA GLY A 85 -1.38 8.60 -15.20
C GLY A 85 -2.61 7.82 -14.78
N GLY A 86 -3.06 8.11 -13.57
CA GLY A 86 -4.21 7.45 -12.98
C GLY A 86 -4.59 8.03 -11.63
N LEU A 87 -5.76 7.61 -11.15
CA LEU A 87 -6.21 7.97 -9.82
C LEU A 87 -5.44 7.19 -8.77
N TYR A 88 -5.07 7.85 -7.68
CA TYR A 88 -4.47 7.22 -6.51
C TYR A 88 -5.32 7.45 -5.27
N PHE A 89 -5.12 6.56 -4.31
CA PHE A 89 -5.81 6.52 -3.03
C PHE A 89 -4.78 6.41 -1.92
N LEU A 90 -4.87 7.30 -0.94
CA LEU A 90 -4.30 7.15 0.39
C LEU A 90 -5.47 6.87 1.33
N THR A 91 -5.58 5.63 1.80
CA THR A 91 -6.70 5.16 2.63
C THR A 91 -6.18 4.57 3.92
N SER A 92 -6.92 4.76 5.01
CA SER A 92 -6.62 4.06 6.27
C SER A 92 -6.94 2.57 6.14
N LYS A 93 -6.24 1.73 6.92
CA LYS A 93 -6.52 0.29 6.99
C LYS A 93 -7.94 0.02 7.49
N ALA A 94 -8.42 0.81 8.45
CA ALA A 94 -9.78 0.71 8.95
C ALA A 94 -10.84 0.93 7.85
N GLU A 95 -10.65 1.93 6.98
CA GLU A 95 -11.55 2.18 5.84
C GLU A 95 -11.51 1.01 4.85
N LEU A 96 -10.33 0.43 4.60
CA LEU A 96 -10.21 -0.73 3.74
C LEU A 96 -10.97 -1.93 4.32
N ASP A 97 -10.75 -2.24 5.60
CA ASP A 97 -11.40 -3.36 6.28
C ASP A 97 -12.92 -3.23 6.30
N GLU A 98 -13.42 -2.01 6.51
CA GLU A 98 -14.84 -1.73 6.39
C GLU A 98 -15.35 -2.01 4.97
N ARG A 99 -14.60 -1.61 3.93
CA ARG A 99 -14.99 -1.86 2.53
C ARG A 99 -14.92 -3.33 2.17
N GLU A 100 -13.91 -4.07 2.64
CA GLU A 100 -13.80 -5.51 2.42
C GLU A 100 -14.97 -6.25 3.08
N SER A 101 -15.27 -5.91 4.34
CA SER A 101 -16.36 -6.49 5.11
C SER A 101 -17.74 -6.16 4.52
N ARG A 102 -17.99 -4.88 4.19
CA ARG A 102 -19.29 -4.41 3.70
C ARG A 102 -19.58 -4.86 2.27
N TYR A 103 -18.58 -4.87 1.40
CA TYR A 103 -18.77 -5.10 -0.04
C TYR A 103 -18.21 -6.45 -0.53
N GLY A 104 -17.60 -7.25 0.34
CA GLY A 104 -16.96 -8.52 -0.03
C GLY A 104 -15.83 -8.33 -1.05
N ILE A 105 -15.19 -7.15 -1.06
CA ILE A 105 -14.08 -6.86 -1.97
C ILE A 105 -12.80 -7.39 -1.31
N THR A 106 -12.22 -8.45 -1.86
CA THR A 106 -10.88 -8.89 -1.46
C THR A 106 -9.81 -8.09 -2.21
N VAL A 107 -9.02 -7.30 -1.48
CA VAL A 107 -7.83 -6.66 -2.02
C VAL A 107 -6.73 -7.71 -2.17
N PRO A 108 -6.11 -7.86 -3.36
CA PRO A 108 -4.98 -8.77 -3.50
C PRO A 108 -3.83 -8.34 -2.58
N THR A 109 -3.25 -9.29 -1.85
CA THR A 109 -2.20 -9.02 -0.86
C THR A 109 -0.78 -9.04 -1.46
N ASN A 110 -0.64 -9.60 -2.67
CA ASN A 110 0.63 -9.71 -3.38
C ASN A 110 0.43 -9.59 -4.91
N SER A 111 1.56 -9.48 -5.62
CA SER A 111 1.64 -9.33 -7.07
C SER A 111 1.05 -10.53 -7.81
N LYS A 112 1.29 -11.75 -7.34
CA LYS A 112 0.80 -13.00 -7.94
C LYS A 112 -0.73 -13.07 -7.93
N ASP A 113 -1.36 -12.74 -6.81
CA ASP A 113 -2.82 -12.73 -6.67
C ASP A 113 -3.45 -11.66 -7.54
N ARG A 114 -2.85 -10.47 -7.62
CA ARG A 114 -3.34 -9.39 -8.50
C ARG A 114 -3.20 -9.75 -9.97
N LEU A 115 -2.08 -10.37 -10.37
CA LEU A 115 -1.85 -10.89 -11.72
C LEU A 115 -2.89 -11.95 -12.12
N ALA A 116 -3.15 -12.92 -11.25
CA ALA A 116 -4.09 -14.02 -11.49
C ALA A 116 -5.52 -13.50 -11.75
N ARG A 117 -5.88 -12.38 -11.12
CA ARG A 117 -7.18 -11.73 -11.26
C ARG A 117 -7.48 -11.21 -12.67
N GLN A 118 -6.43 -10.83 -13.42
CA GLN A 118 -6.50 -10.28 -14.79
C GLN A 118 -7.63 -9.25 -14.99
N LYS A 119 -7.82 -8.37 -14.01
CA LYS A 119 -8.80 -7.27 -14.08
C LYS A 119 -8.27 -6.06 -13.36
N GLU A 120 -8.47 -4.89 -13.94
CA GLU A 120 -8.07 -3.60 -13.37
C GLU A 120 -9.10 -2.52 -13.70
N ARG A 121 -8.96 -1.37 -13.04
CA ARG A 121 -9.72 -0.15 -13.33
C ARG A 121 -8.75 1.01 -13.33
N PHE A 122 -8.85 1.91 -14.31
CA PHE A 122 -7.98 3.08 -14.38
C PHE A 122 -8.76 4.34 -14.76
N GLY A 123 -8.17 5.50 -14.45
CA GLY A 123 -8.71 6.83 -14.75
C GLY A 123 -10.06 7.14 -14.08
N TYR A 124 -10.66 8.26 -14.47
CA TYR A 124 -12.08 8.52 -14.21
C TYR A 124 -12.76 9.23 -15.39
N PRO A 125 -14.02 8.87 -15.72
CA PRO A 125 -14.84 7.81 -15.09
C PRO A 125 -14.16 6.44 -15.18
N TYR A 126 -14.29 5.62 -14.14
CA TYR A 126 -13.48 4.39 -14.02
C TYR A 126 -13.66 3.51 -15.25
N ILE A 127 -12.58 3.26 -15.97
CA ILE A 127 -12.59 2.40 -17.15
C ILE A 127 -12.23 0.99 -16.71
N PRO A 128 -13.16 0.02 -16.78
CA PRO A 128 -12.87 -1.35 -16.43
C PRO A 128 -12.06 -2.05 -17.54
N LEU A 129 -11.03 -2.76 -17.10
CA LEU A 129 -10.26 -3.72 -17.88
C LEU A 129 -10.54 -5.12 -17.32
N ARG A 130 -11.02 -6.01 -18.18
CA ARG A 130 -11.46 -7.37 -17.84
C ARG A 130 -10.47 -8.42 -18.30
N LYS A 131 -10.69 -9.66 -17.87
CA LYS A 131 -9.97 -10.83 -18.38
C LYS A 131 -10.12 -10.91 -19.89
N GLY A 132 -9.01 -11.11 -20.60
CA GLY A 132 -8.95 -11.08 -22.07
C GLY A 132 -8.83 -9.67 -22.67
N GLU A 133 -8.96 -8.60 -21.88
CA GLU A 133 -8.68 -7.23 -22.33
C GLU A 133 -7.27 -6.77 -21.93
N ILE A 134 -6.63 -7.49 -21.01
CA ILE A 134 -5.25 -7.25 -20.54
C ILE A 134 -4.43 -8.53 -20.52
N ILE A 135 -3.12 -8.37 -20.75
CA ILE A 135 -2.11 -9.43 -20.76
C ILE A 135 -1.17 -9.18 -19.57
N PRO A 136 -1.01 -10.12 -18.64
CA PRO A 136 -0.06 -9.98 -17.54
C PRO A 136 1.38 -9.96 -18.06
N LEU A 137 2.18 -8.98 -17.64
CA LEU A 137 3.59 -8.87 -18.00
C LEU A 137 4.54 -9.25 -16.86
N GLY A 138 4.05 -9.28 -15.62
CA GLY A 138 4.82 -9.63 -14.43
C GLY A 138 4.55 -8.68 -13.27
N GLY A 139 5.17 -8.97 -12.12
CA GLY A 139 5.02 -8.20 -10.89
C GLY A 139 6.19 -8.38 -9.95
N SER A 140 6.23 -7.56 -8.90
CA SER A 140 7.23 -7.58 -7.84
C SER A 140 6.57 -7.25 -6.52
N ASP A 141 6.98 -7.94 -5.45
CA ASP A 141 6.52 -7.73 -4.07
C ASP A 141 7.52 -6.93 -3.21
N ASP A 142 8.58 -6.40 -3.84
CA ASP A 142 9.67 -5.68 -3.16
C ASP A 142 9.60 -4.16 -3.41
N LEU A 143 8.41 -3.63 -3.72
CA LEU A 143 8.26 -2.20 -3.96
C LEU A 143 8.17 -1.47 -2.62
N GLN A 144 8.98 -0.42 -2.47
CA GLN A 144 8.96 0.46 -1.31
C GLN A 144 8.94 1.92 -1.77
N ILE A 145 8.03 2.71 -1.19
CA ILE A 145 7.96 4.16 -1.36
C ILE A 145 7.85 4.79 0.02
N GLY A 146 8.96 5.37 0.49
CA GLY A 146 9.07 5.86 1.85
C GLY A 146 8.86 4.74 2.88
N PRO A 147 7.94 4.90 3.85
CA PRO A 147 7.66 3.87 4.86
C PRO A 147 6.75 2.74 4.36
N LEU A 148 6.07 2.92 3.22
CA LEU A 148 5.11 1.94 2.73
C LEU A 148 5.83 0.90 1.86
N LYS A 149 5.48 -0.36 2.06
CA LYS A 149 6.00 -1.51 1.31
C LYS A 149 4.85 -2.30 0.70
N GLY A 150 5.11 -3.01 -0.39
CA GLY A 150 4.12 -3.85 -1.02
C GLY A 150 4.55 -4.19 -2.43
N TYR A 151 3.59 -4.15 -3.34
CA TYR A 151 3.79 -4.77 -4.64
C TYR A 151 3.34 -3.89 -5.79
N ALA A 152 3.83 -4.23 -6.97
CA ALA A 152 3.39 -3.68 -8.23
C ALA A 152 3.27 -4.73 -9.31
N VAL A 153 2.33 -4.51 -10.23
CA VAL A 153 2.03 -5.40 -11.35
C VAL A 153 1.95 -4.60 -12.64
N LYS A 154 2.49 -5.18 -13.70
CA LYS A 154 2.40 -4.66 -15.07
C LYS A 154 1.44 -5.51 -15.89
N PHE A 155 0.57 -4.82 -16.62
CA PHE A 155 -0.27 -5.41 -17.65
C PHE A 155 -0.08 -4.66 -18.97
N GLN A 156 -0.25 -5.35 -20.08
CA GLN A 156 -0.44 -4.73 -21.40
C GLN A 156 -1.94 -4.76 -21.75
N ILE A 157 -2.47 -3.67 -22.28
CA ILE A 157 -3.82 -3.64 -22.84
C ILE A 157 -3.77 -4.34 -24.20
N THR A 158 -4.72 -5.25 -24.44
CA THR A 158 -4.85 -5.91 -25.74
C THR A 158 -5.12 -4.90 -26.85
N GLU A 159 -4.64 -5.18 -28.06
CA GLU A 159 -4.84 -4.30 -29.23
C GLU A 159 -6.33 -4.02 -29.48
N GLN A 160 -7.19 -5.04 -29.36
CA GLN A 160 -8.63 -4.88 -29.50
C GLN A 160 -9.22 -3.87 -28.51
N LYS A 161 -8.82 -3.95 -27.23
CA LYS A 161 -9.30 -3.02 -26.21
C LYS A 161 -8.71 -1.62 -26.43
N GLN A 162 -7.45 -1.54 -26.84
CA GLN A 162 -6.78 -0.28 -27.13
C GLN A 162 -7.47 0.48 -28.27
N LYS A 163 -7.76 -0.17 -29.40
CA LYS A 163 -8.51 0.43 -30.52
C LYS A 163 -9.87 0.98 -30.10
N LYS A 164 -10.55 0.30 -29.16
CA LYS A 164 -11.83 0.76 -28.62
C LYS A 164 -11.68 1.98 -27.71
N LEU A 165 -10.61 2.04 -26.92
CA LEU A 165 -10.35 3.15 -26.00
C LEU A 165 -9.80 4.40 -26.72
N PHE A 166 -9.05 4.18 -27.80
CA PHE A 166 -8.33 5.23 -28.52
C PHE A 166 -8.54 5.09 -30.04
N PRO A 167 -9.78 5.28 -30.53
CA PRO A 167 -10.12 5.00 -31.93
C PRO A 167 -9.43 5.92 -32.95
N ASN A 168 -8.95 7.08 -32.52
CA ASN A 168 -8.34 8.10 -33.39
C ASN A 168 -6.80 8.06 -33.40
N ASP A 169 -6.17 7.16 -32.64
CA ASP A 169 -4.72 7.09 -32.52
C ASP A 169 -4.17 6.16 -33.62
N ALA A 170 -3.68 6.74 -34.71
CA ALA A 170 -3.40 6.03 -35.97
C ALA A 170 -2.34 4.91 -35.88
N VAL A 171 -1.42 4.97 -34.91
CA VAL A 171 -0.47 3.89 -34.57
C VAL A 171 -0.07 4.12 -33.10
N THR A 172 -0.85 3.62 -32.13
CA THR A 172 -0.42 3.73 -30.73
C THR A 172 0.56 2.61 -30.41
N PRO A 173 1.75 2.91 -29.86
CA PRO A 173 2.57 1.89 -29.22
C PRO A 173 1.77 1.15 -28.13
N PRO A 174 2.18 -0.08 -27.74
CA PRO A 174 1.48 -0.85 -26.72
C PRO A 174 1.19 -0.01 -25.48
N VAL A 175 -0.10 0.10 -25.16
CA VAL A 175 -0.55 0.75 -23.92
C VAL A 175 -0.54 -0.29 -22.83
N GLY A 176 -0.07 0.07 -21.65
CA GLY A 176 -0.23 -0.81 -20.50
C GLY A 176 -0.58 -0.09 -19.24
N VAL A 177 -0.59 -0.88 -18.19
CA VAL A 177 -1.15 -0.54 -16.90
C VAL A 177 -0.15 -0.93 -15.85
N LEU A 178 0.22 0.05 -15.03
CA LEU A 178 0.99 -0.15 -13.82
C LEU A 178 0.03 -0.06 -12.63
N ALA A 179 -0.11 -1.17 -11.92
CA ALA A 179 -0.99 -1.30 -10.78
C ALA A 179 -0.14 -1.46 -9.51
N ILE A 180 -0.28 -0.55 -8.55
CA ILE A 180 0.54 -0.47 -7.34
C ILE A 180 -0.35 -0.58 -6.09
N THR A 181 0.11 -1.32 -5.09
CA THR A 181 -0.46 -1.33 -3.74
C THR A 181 0.67 -1.41 -2.72
N LEU A 182 0.74 -0.42 -1.83
CA LEU A 182 1.74 -0.34 -0.76
C LEU A 182 1.02 -0.07 0.56
N THR A 183 1.54 -0.62 1.66
CA THR A 183 1.01 -0.40 3.00
C THR A 183 2.12 -0.46 4.05
N ASP A 184 1.87 0.12 5.21
CA ASP A 184 2.69 -0.03 6.41
C ASP A 184 1.90 -0.63 7.59
N GLY A 185 0.72 -1.19 7.32
CA GLY A 185 -0.22 -1.68 8.32
C GLY A 185 -1.31 -0.67 8.71
N CYS A 186 -1.02 0.64 8.66
CA CYS A 186 -1.98 1.68 9.00
C CYS A 186 -2.59 2.39 7.79
N VAL A 187 -1.76 2.68 6.80
CA VAL A 187 -2.15 3.39 5.59
C VAL A 187 -1.85 2.51 4.40
N GLN A 188 -2.69 2.61 3.39
CA GLN A 188 -2.45 2.03 2.08
C GLN A 188 -2.38 3.14 1.03
N PHE A 189 -1.34 3.09 0.22
CA PHE A 189 -1.29 3.76 -1.07
C PHE A 189 -1.66 2.78 -2.16
N SER A 190 -2.62 3.12 -3.01
CA SER A 190 -2.96 2.31 -4.18
C SER A 190 -3.20 3.18 -5.40
N THR A 191 -2.78 2.71 -6.57
CA THR A 191 -3.02 3.40 -7.84
C THR A 191 -3.01 2.41 -9.00
N THR A 192 -3.69 2.80 -10.09
CA THR A 192 -3.63 2.10 -11.37
C THR A 192 -3.40 3.15 -12.46
N LEU A 193 -2.19 3.15 -13.00
CA LEU A 193 -1.68 4.13 -13.93
C LEU A 193 -1.71 3.57 -15.34
N LEU A 194 -2.29 4.33 -16.27
CA LEU A 194 -2.14 4.09 -17.69
C LEU A 194 -0.79 4.63 -18.15
N MET A 195 -0.02 3.82 -18.88
CA MET A 195 1.24 4.25 -19.47
C MET A 195 1.27 3.88 -20.95
N ARG A 196 1.78 4.79 -21.78
CA ARG A 196 2.02 4.55 -23.20
C ARG A 196 3.52 4.54 -23.42
N LEU A 197 4.08 3.39 -23.81
CA LEU A 197 5.51 3.32 -24.14
C LEU A 197 5.79 4.23 -25.33
N ASN A 198 6.92 4.94 -25.33
CA ASN A 198 7.28 5.78 -26.48
C ASN A 198 7.74 4.87 -27.65
N GLY A 199 7.39 5.25 -28.88
CA GLY A 199 7.33 4.39 -30.07
C GLY A 199 8.59 3.64 -30.54
N GLU A 200 9.71 3.74 -29.83
CA GLU A 200 10.94 3.00 -30.13
C GLU A 200 11.19 1.83 -29.17
N SER A 201 10.59 1.83 -27.98
CA SER A 201 10.77 0.77 -26.98
C SER A 201 9.48 0.00 -26.74
N THR A 202 9.55 -1.31 -26.89
CA THR A 202 8.53 -2.26 -26.42
C THR A 202 8.79 -2.72 -24.98
N GLU A 203 9.94 -2.35 -24.42
CA GLU A 203 10.34 -2.73 -23.07
C GLU A 203 9.81 -1.73 -22.04
N TRP A 204 9.07 -2.27 -21.08
CA TRP A 204 8.58 -1.51 -19.95
C TRP A 204 9.74 -1.12 -19.04
N PRO A 205 9.87 0.19 -18.69
CA PRO A 205 10.89 0.61 -17.74
C PRO A 205 10.76 -0.12 -16.41
N ALA A 206 11.88 -0.19 -15.69
CA ALA A 206 11.90 -0.78 -14.36
C ALA A 206 10.94 -0.02 -13.42
N LEU A 207 10.29 -0.76 -12.50
CA LEU A 207 9.37 -0.15 -11.53
C LEU A 207 10.08 0.93 -10.69
N THR A 208 11.33 0.67 -10.32
CA THR A 208 12.19 1.58 -9.56
C THR A 208 12.50 2.87 -10.33
N SER A 209 12.66 2.81 -11.66
CA SER A 209 12.88 4.01 -12.48
C SER A 209 11.62 4.82 -12.72
N LEU A 210 10.43 4.20 -12.62
CA LEU A 210 9.16 4.89 -12.82
C LEU A 210 8.72 5.72 -11.61
N LEU A 211 9.17 5.36 -10.42
CA LEU A 211 8.65 5.91 -9.16
C LEU A 211 9.72 6.66 -8.36
N ASN A 212 10.90 6.89 -8.94
CA ASN A 212 12.03 7.57 -8.30
C ASN A 212 11.73 9.04 -7.92
N GLU A 213 10.79 9.70 -8.59
CA GLU A 213 10.35 11.06 -8.26
C GLU A 213 9.14 11.10 -7.31
N ILE A 214 8.59 9.95 -6.93
CA ILE A 214 7.43 9.84 -6.05
C ILE A 214 7.91 9.36 -4.69
N SER A 215 7.56 10.11 -3.65
CA SER A 215 7.83 9.70 -2.27
C SER A 215 6.58 9.83 -1.41
N ILE A 216 6.51 9.01 -0.37
CA ILE A 216 5.52 9.15 0.69
C ILE A 216 6.30 9.42 1.95
N GLU A 217 6.13 10.58 2.55
CA GLU A 217 6.78 10.93 3.80
C GLU A 217 5.84 10.65 4.97
N ARG A 218 6.40 10.16 6.06
CA ARG A 218 5.71 9.97 7.34
C ARG A 218 6.22 11.03 8.31
N GLY A 219 5.34 11.92 8.75
CA GLY A 219 5.62 12.98 9.72
C GLY A 219 4.60 12.96 10.85
N GLY A 220 4.89 13.65 11.95
CA GLY A 220 4.00 13.73 13.11
C GLY A 220 4.73 14.23 14.35
N ALA A 221 3.98 14.79 15.29
CA ALA A 221 4.50 15.05 16.62
C ALA A 221 4.46 13.73 17.39
N GLU A 222 5.62 13.26 17.85
CA GLU A 222 5.67 12.21 18.86
C GLU A 222 4.98 12.78 20.11
N ILE A 223 3.78 12.31 20.42
CA ILE A 223 3.14 12.69 21.67
C ILE A 223 3.89 11.92 22.74
N ALA A 224 4.74 12.62 23.50
CA ALA A 224 5.43 12.02 24.64
C ALA A 224 4.39 11.28 25.49
N PRO A 225 4.66 10.02 25.90
CA PRO A 225 3.71 9.27 26.70
C PRO A 225 3.31 10.10 27.93
N PRO A 226 2.03 10.07 28.35
CA PRO A 226 1.61 10.80 29.53
C PRO A 226 2.52 10.43 30.70
N ALA A 227 3.09 11.44 31.36
CA ALA A 227 3.92 11.22 32.53
C ALA A 227 3.14 10.32 33.50
N LEU A 228 3.75 9.20 33.88
CA LEU A 228 3.12 8.29 34.83
C LEU A 228 2.76 9.08 36.09
N PRO A 229 1.54 8.94 36.63
CA PRO A 229 1.18 9.55 37.90
C PRO A 229 1.99 8.85 39.01
N GLY A 230 3.20 9.32 39.26
CA GLY A 230 4.15 8.61 40.13
C GLY A 230 5.44 9.33 40.48
N ASP A 231 5.83 10.40 39.79
CA ASP A 231 6.97 11.23 40.22
C ASP A 231 6.56 12.12 41.39
N ILE A 232 6.43 11.50 42.54
CA ILE A 232 6.43 12.17 43.84
C ILE A 232 7.78 12.86 43.95
N ILE A 233 7.78 14.17 43.74
CA ILE A 233 8.88 15.06 44.09
C ILE A 233 9.15 14.85 45.60
N ARG A 234 10.16 14.06 45.94
CA ARG A 234 10.69 14.02 47.30
C ARG A 234 11.42 15.34 47.53
N ILE A 235 10.78 16.23 48.29
CA ILE A 235 11.46 17.39 48.87
C ILE A 235 12.45 16.84 49.90
N PRO A 236 13.77 17.09 49.76
CA PRO A 236 14.73 16.72 50.79
C PRO A 236 14.49 17.59 52.03
N ASN A 237 14.34 16.94 53.18
CA ASN A 237 14.50 17.57 54.50
C ASN A 237 15.98 17.71 54.83
#